data_AF-A0A7J6VZC5-F1
#
_entry.id   AF-A0A7J6VZC5-F1
#
_cell.length_a   1.000
_cell.length_b   1.000
_cell.length_c   1.000
_cell.angle_alpha   90.00
_cell.angle_beta   90.00
_cell.angle_gamma   90.00
#
_symmetry.space_group_name_H-M   'P 1'
#
loop_
_entity.id
_entity.type
_entity.pdbx_description
1 polymer ?
#
loop_
_entity_poly.entity_id
_entity_poly.type
_entity_poly.pdbx_seq_one_letter_code
_entity_poly.pdbx_strand_id
1 'polypeptide(L)'
;MVDSAIGVNWGAISVHRLSPSIVVDLMKANKIQKVKLFDADQDALTALMGSGIQVMVGISNDMLGLFSSSSAATDLWVLQNVSKYIGKSGADIRYIAVGNEPFLTSYSGQYQSYVVPALINLQQSLARANLAGYIKLVVPCNADAYESSLPSQGEFRPELTDIMTQLVSFLSNNGSPFVVNIYPFLSLYGNADFPQDYAFFGGTTHSVTDGANVYSNAFDGNLDTLVAALNKIGYGQMPIVIGEVGWPTDGAPNANLSAARAFNQGLINHALSNKGTPLRPGVPPMDIYLFGLLDEGAKSTLPGNFERHWGIFSFDGQAKYALNLGLGNGLLKNAKNVQYLPLRWCIANPSRDLSGVTNHLKIACSAADCTTLNYGGSCNEIGVKGNISYAFNSYYQMQKQNSQSCEFDGLGLITFLNPSIGQCSKVFPFRSRHPELKWAQREDKVYITVLLPDAKDAKVNLEADGVFTFSATAGGENHLYEIKLDLFDKVNVEESKIHVGTRSIFCIVEKAEKGWWSKLLRGSDKTPHYVKVDWDKWVDEDDDGTPEVNTDNMDFAKLADMEGMDFSKLGGVGDMGQDDADDNDDEEVAEPGEEATKAEEPSVSKTDVAPST
;
A
#
# COMPACT_ATOMS: atom_id res chain seq x y z
N MET A 1 -11.20 32.38 -8.64
CA MET A 1 -11.04 31.00 -9.13
C MET A 1 -11.18 30.10 -7.93
N VAL A 2 -12.05 29.10 -8.01
CA VAL A 2 -12.11 28.04 -7.01
C VAL A 2 -11.13 26.99 -7.52
N ASP A 3 -9.97 26.86 -6.89
CA ASP A 3 -9.01 25.83 -7.27
C ASP A 3 -9.57 24.47 -6.86
N SER A 4 -9.64 23.52 -7.80
CA SER A 4 -10.04 22.14 -7.53
C SER A 4 -9.08 21.53 -6.51
N ALA A 5 -9.59 21.06 -5.37
CA ALA A 5 -8.74 20.46 -4.36
C ALA A 5 -8.69 18.93 -4.47
N ILE A 6 -7.49 18.38 -4.32
CA ILE A 6 -7.26 16.93 -4.26
C ILE A 6 -7.40 16.44 -2.81
N GLY A 7 -8.39 15.59 -2.58
CA GLY A 7 -8.63 14.85 -1.35
C GLY A 7 -8.42 13.35 -1.53
N VAL A 8 -8.66 12.59 -0.46
CA VAL A 8 -8.54 11.13 -0.46
C VAL A 8 -9.71 10.48 0.29
N ASN A 9 -10.03 9.26 -0.10
CA ASN A 9 -10.93 8.38 0.65
C ASN A 9 -10.12 7.59 1.68
N TRP A 10 -10.44 7.74 2.96
CA TRP A 10 -9.86 6.94 4.02
C TRP A 10 -10.83 5.81 4.39
N GLY A 11 -10.65 4.68 3.71
CA GLY A 11 -11.31 3.42 4.05
C GLY A 11 -10.61 2.72 5.21
N ALA A 12 -11.39 2.07 6.06
CA ALA A 12 -10.90 1.41 7.28
C ALA A 12 -11.09 -0.12 7.24
N ILE A 13 -11.53 -0.71 6.13
CA ILE A 13 -11.82 -2.15 6.05
C ILE A 13 -10.51 -2.93 5.82
N SER A 14 -9.66 -2.95 6.84
CA SER A 14 -8.36 -3.63 6.85
C SER A 14 -8.18 -4.47 8.11
N VAL A 15 -7.47 -5.59 7.98
CA VAL A 15 -7.10 -6.48 9.09
C VAL A 15 -5.92 -5.89 9.91
N HIS A 16 -5.10 -5.06 9.28
CA HIS A 16 -4.01 -4.32 9.91
C HIS A 16 -4.24 -2.82 9.73
N ARG A 17 -5.06 -2.25 10.60
CA ARG A 17 -5.31 -0.80 10.59
C ARG A 17 -4.10 -0.07 11.17
N LEU A 18 -3.57 0.88 10.42
CA LEU A 18 -2.69 1.90 10.99
C LEU A 18 -3.45 2.68 12.08
N SER A 19 -2.72 3.10 13.12
CA SER A 19 -3.28 4.03 14.11
C SER A 19 -3.83 5.26 13.39
N PRO A 20 -5.06 5.73 13.71
CA PRO A 20 -5.62 6.93 13.12
C PRO A 20 -4.71 8.17 13.21
N SER A 21 -3.92 8.30 14.28
CA SER A 21 -2.92 9.37 14.40
C SER A 21 -1.83 9.29 13.32
N ILE A 22 -1.33 8.09 13.02
CA ILE A 22 -0.33 7.87 11.96
C ILE A 22 -0.93 8.22 10.59
N VAL A 23 -2.20 7.89 10.35
CA VAL A 23 -2.86 8.22 9.08
C VAL A 23 -3.06 9.73 8.93
N VAL A 24 -3.44 10.44 10.01
CA VAL A 24 -3.52 11.91 10.01
C VAL A 24 -2.15 12.54 9.77
N ASP A 25 -1.09 12.04 10.41
CA ASP A 25 0.28 12.51 10.18
C ASP A 25 0.75 12.23 8.74
N LEU A 26 0.39 11.08 8.18
CA LEU A 26 0.64 10.73 6.78
C LEU A 26 -0.03 11.74 5.83
N MET A 27 -1.31 12.06 6.07
CA MET A 27 -2.04 13.05 5.27
C MET A 27 -1.40 14.44 5.38
N LYS A 28 -1.05 14.88 6.59
CA LYS A 28 -0.36 16.16 6.83
C LYS A 28 1.01 16.21 6.14
N ALA A 29 1.81 15.15 6.24
CA ALA A 29 3.12 15.06 5.60
C ALA A 29 3.04 15.20 4.07
N ASN A 30 1.91 14.77 3.50
CA ASN A 30 1.58 14.86 2.08
C ASN A 30 0.71 16.07 1.71
N LYS A 31 0.48 17.00 2.65
CA LYS A 31 -0.34 18.21 2.47
C LYS A 31 -1.77 17.95 2.00
N ILE A 32 -2.31 16.76 2.26
CA ILE A 32 -3.71 16.42 1.97
C ILE A 32 -4.60 17.17 2.95
N GLN A 33 -5.53 17.96 2.41
CA GLN A 33 -6.39 18.86 3.21
C GLN A 33 -7.85 18.41 3.25
N LYS A 34 -8.22 17.36 2.52
CA LYS A 34 -9.59 16.84 2.44
C LYS A 34 -9.60 15.33 2.53
N VAL A 35 -10.50 14.79 3.36
CA VAL A 35 -10.69 13.35 3.54
C VAL A 35 -12.16 12.99 3.55
N LYS A 36 -12.51 11.90 2.87
CA LYS A 36 -13.83 11.26 2.97
C LYS A 36 -13.72 9.99 3.82
N LEU A 37 -14.54 9.89 4.85
CA LEU A 37 -14.77 8.69 5.66
C LEU A 37 -16.07 8.03 5.19
N PHE A 38 -16.12 6.70 5.20
CA PHE A 38 -17.31 5.94 4.78
C PHE A 38 -18.35 5.77 5.89
N ASP A 39 -17.96 6.05 7.13
CA ASP A 39 -18.80 6.06 8.32
C ASP A 39 -18.35 7.17 9.28
N ALA A 40 -18.99 7.23 10.46
CA ALA A 40 -18.60 8.12 11.55
C ALA A 40 -17.68 7.41 12.56
N ASP A 41 -16.57 6.81 12.10
CA ASP A 41 -15.58 6.18 12.97
C ASP A 41 -15.05 7.18 14.02
N GLN A 42 -15.26 6.83 15.29
CA GLN A 42 -14.92 7.69 16.43
C GLN A 42 -13.41 7.91 16.57
N ASP A 43 -12.58 6.91 16.28
CA ASP A 43 -11.14 7.00 16.45
C ASP A 43 -10.52 7.88 15.36
N ALA A 44 -11.01 7.74 14.11
CA ALA A 44 -10.66 8.60 12.99
C ALA A 44 -11.08 10.06 13.24
N LEU A 45 -12.34 10.30 13.62
CA LEU A 45 -12.84 11.65 13.92
C LEU A 45 -12.08 12.30 15.08
N THR A 46 -11.77 11.53 16.12
CA THR A 46 -10.95 12.01 17.25
C THR A 46 -9.55 12.38 16.80
N ALA A 47 -8.89 11.56 15.97
CA ALA A 47 -7.56 11.87 15.45
C ALA A 47 -7.55 13.09 14.50
N LEU A 48 -8.66 13.35 13.80
CA LEU A 48 -8.81 14.50 12.90
C LEU A 48 -9.07 15.82 13.64
N MET A 49 -9.41 15.79 14.92
CA MET A 49 -9.61 17.00 15.72
C MET A 49 -8.36 17.88 15.73
N GLY A 50 -8.51 19.18 15.43
CA GLY A 50 -7.40 20.13 15.38
C GLY A 50 -6.39 19.90 14.25
N SER A 51 -6.65 18.95 13.34
CA SER A 51 -5.77 18.69 12.20
C SER A 51 -5.86 19.75 11.10
N GLY A 52 -7.00 20.43 10.99
CA GLY A 52 -7.32 21.35 9.89
C GLY A 52 -7.72 20.65 8.58
N ILE A 53 -7.76 19.31 8.55
CA ILE A 53 -8.21 18.53 7.39
C ILE A 53 -9.75 18.57 7.35
N GLN A 54 -10.31 18.97 6.21
CA GLN A 54 -11.75 18.97 5.98
C GLN A 54 -12.27 17.54 5.80
N VAL A 55 -13.39 17.25 6.45
CA VAL A 55 -13.95 15.90 6.52
C VAL A 55 -15.31 15.84 5.84
N MET A 56 -15.48 14.87 4.95
CA MET A 56 -16.78 14.33 4.54
C MET A 56 -17.05 13.06 5.33
N VAL A 57 -18.09 13.04 6.16
CA VAL A 57 -18.43 11.89 7.01
C VAL A 57 -19.56 11.07 6.38
N GLY A 58 -19.39 9.76 6.26
CA GLY A 58 -20.37 8.86 5.66
C GLY A 58 -21.46 8.40 6.62
N ILE A 59 -22.63 8.15 6.06
CA ILE A 59 -23.73 7.39 6.66
C ILE A 59 -23.94 6.16 5.78
N SER A 60 -23.93 4.96 6.36
CA SER A 60 -24.16 3.72 5.61
C SER A 60 -25.59 3.62 5.07
N ASN A 61 -25.76 2.84 3.99
CA ASN A 61 -27.07 2.64 3.37
C ASN A 61 -28.10 2.00 4.33
N ASP A 62 -27.65 1.15 5.27
CA ASP A 62 -28.50 0.49 6.27
C ASP A 62 -29.21 1.49 7.21
N MET A 63 -28.64 2.68 7.40
CA MET A 63 -29.21 3.71 8.28
C MET A 63 -30.33 4.52 7.59
N LEU A 64 -30.44 4.46 6.26
CA LEU A 64 -31.38 5.30 5.50
C LEU A 64 -32.84 5.03 5.88
N GLY A 65 -33.22 3.76 6.08
CA GLY A 65 -34.56 3.38 6.52
C GLY A 65 -34.92 3.94 7.90
N LEU A 66 -33.98 3.95 8.84
CA LEU A 66 -34.19 4.54 10.16
C LEU A 66 -34.27 6.08 10.10
N PHE A 67 -33.39 6.71 9.32
CA PHE A 67 -33.32 8.17 9.23
C PHE A 67 -34.46 8.78 8.43
N SER A 68 -35.00 8.06 7.45
CA SER A 68 -36.21 8.48 6.74
C SER A 68 -37.45 8.48 7.63
N SER A 69 -37.51 7.63 8.66
CA SER A 69 -38.70 7.42 9.48
C SER A 69 -38.64 8.06 10.87
N SER A 70 -37.46 8.43 11.38
CA SER A 70 -37.29 8.93 12.75
C SER A 70 -36.38 10.15 12.84
N SER A 71 -36.97 11.33 13.07
CA SER A 71 -36.23 12.56 13.34
C SER A 71 -35.46 12.52 14.67
N ALA A 72 -35.95 11.77 15.66
CA ALA A 72 -35.23 11.55 16.91
C ALA A 72 -33.93 10.75 16.70
N ALA A 73 -33.93 9.79 15.76
CA ALA A 73 -32.73 9.04 15.41
C ALA A 73 -31.70 9.94 14.69
N THR A 74 -32.15 10.79 13.76
CA THR A 74 -31.24 11.75 13.09
C THR A 74 -30.68 12.78 14.07
N ASP A 75 -31.46 13.23 15.06
CA ASP A 75 -30.98 14.12 16.13
C ASP A 75 -29.88 13.48 16.96
N LEU A 76 -30.11 12.25 17.41
CA LEU A 76 -29.14 11.53 18.21
C LEU A 76 -27.86 11.28 17.42
N TRP A 77 -27.98 10.91 16.15
CA TRP A 77 -26.83 10.70 15.29
C TRP A 77 -26.04 11.99 15.07
N VAL A 78 -26.70 13.12 14.76
CA VAL A 78 -26.03 14.42 14.61
C VAL A 78 -25.33 14.82 15.91
N LEU A 79 -25.99 14.65 17.05
CA LEU A 79 -25.39 14.97 18.35
C LEU A 79 -24.11 14.15 18.61
N GLN A 80 -24.18 12.83 18.43
CA GLN A 80 -23.09 11.91 18.78
C GLN A 80 -21.93 11.93 17.80
N ASN A 81 -22.23 12.04 16.51
CA ASN A 81 -21.28 11.81 15.42
C ASN A 81 -20.81 13.09 14.74
N VAL A 82 -21.47 14.22 14.99
CA VAL A 82 -21.13 15.51 14.37
C VAL A 82 -20.90 16.56 15.44
N SER A 83 -21.93 16.94 16.20
CA SER A 83 -21.85 18.05 17.17
C SER A 83 -20.75 17.85 18.22
N LYS A 84 -20.55 16.61 18.70
CA LYS A 84 -19.49 16.24 19.66
C LYS A 84 -18.08 16.58 19.17
N TYR A 85 -17.83 16.52 17.85
CA TYR A 85 -16.50 16.71 17.27
C TYR A 85 -16.25 18.14 16.79
N ILE A 86 -17.25 19.03 16.85
CA ILE A 86 -17.13 20.41 16.37
C ILE A 86 -16.79 21.35 17.53
N GLY A 87 -15.84 22.24 17.31
CA GLY A 87 -15.40 23.24 18.29
C GLY A 87 -14.09 23.90 17.89
N LYS A 88 -13.55 24.77 18.75
CA LYS A 88 -12.31 25.55 18.48
C LYS A 88 -11.09 24.66 18.15
N SER A 89 -11.08 23.43 18.63
CA SER A 89 -10.07 22.40 18.33
C SER A 89 -10.72 21.11 17.83
N GLY A 90 -11.91 21.22 17.23
CA GLY A 90 -12.68 20.10 16.69
C GLY A 90 -12.18 19.62 15.33
N ALA A 91 -12.86 18.62 14.78
CA ALA A 91 -12.72 18.19 13.40
C ALA A 91 -13.41 19.19 12.46
N ASP A 92 -12.82 19.43 11.28
CA ASP A 92 -13.41 20.33 10.28
C ASP A 92 -14.40 19.58 9.37
N ILE A 93 -15.56 19.19 9.91
CA ILE A 93 -16.60 18.47 9.16
C ILE A 93 -17.33 19.46 8.23
N ARG A 94 -17.25 19.25 6.91
CA ARG A 94 -17.87 20.09 5.88
C ARG A 94 -19.06 19.43 5.19
N TYR A 95 -18.99 18.11 5.05
CA TYR A 95 -20.01 17.34 4.35
C TYR A 95 -20.43 16.13 5.17
N ILE A 96 -21.71 15.77 5.04
CA ILE A 96 -22.22 14.46 5.46
C ILE A 96 -22.74 13.75 4.20
N ALA A 97 -22.11 12.63 3.86
CA ALA A 97 -22.50 11.77 2.75
C ALA A 97 -23.61 10.81 3.22
N VAL A 98 -24.84 11.09 2.81
CA VAL A 98 -26.04 10.34 3.21
C VAL A 98 -26.24 9.14 2.30
N GLY A 99 -25.72 7.99 2.73
CA GLY A 99 -25.59 6.79 1.91
C GLY A 99 -24.28 6.76 1.12
N ASN A 100 -23.98 5.61 0.54
CA ASN A 100 -22.91 5.43 -0.45
C ASN A 100 -23.47 4.67 -1.65
N GLU A 101 -23.62 5.37 -2.77
CA GLU A 101 -24.17 4.84 -4.01
C GLU A 101 -25.55 4.15 -3.84
N PRO A 102 -26.53 4.78 -3.16
CA PRO A 102 -27.81 4.13 -2.83
C PRO A 102 -28.67 3.78 -4.06
N PHE A 103 -28.30 4.31 -5.23
CA PHE A 103 -29.02 4.15 -6.50
C PHE A 103 -28.42 3.08 -7.42
N LEU A 104 -27.43 2.31 -6.97
CA LEU A 104 -26.87 1.22 -7.77
C LEU A 104 -27.95 0.25 -8.25
N THR A 105 -27.87 -0.15 -9.52
CA THR A 105 -28.73 -1.16 -10.14
C THR A 105 -28.70 -2.48 -9.37
N SER A 106 -27.55 -2.85 -8.82
CA SER A 106 -27.35 -4.07 -8.02
C SER A 106 -28.18 -4.12 -6.73
N TYR A 107 -28.62 -2.97 -6.20
CA TYR A 107 -29.50 -2.92 -5.04
C TYR A 107 -30.99 -3.07 -5.39
N SER A 108 -31.35 -3.15 -6.68
CA SER A 108 -32.75 -3.35 -7.12
C SER A 108 -33.74 -2.38 -6.46
N GLY A 109 -33.31 -1.13 -6.30
CA GLY A 109 -34.13 -0.06 -5.72
C GLY A 109 -34.32 -0.06 -4.20
N GLN A 110 -33.67 -0.97 -3.47
CA GLN A 110 -33.83 -1.16 -2.01
C GLN A 110 -33.78 0.15 -1.20
N TYR A 111 -32.89 1.07 -1.54
CA TYR A 111 -32.66 2.29 -0.75
C TYR A 111 -33.35 3.54 -1.30
N GLN A 112 -33.88 3.49 -2.52
CA GLN A 112 -34.34 4.68 -3.26
C GLN A 112 -35.33 5.52 -2.44
N SER A 113 -36.40 4.89 -1.95
CA SER A 113 -37.47 5.59 -1.23
C SER A 113 -37.06 6.25 0.09
N TYR A 114 -35.88 5.92 0.63
CA TYR A 114 -35.41 6.44 1.92
C TYR A 114 -34.53 7.68 1.79
N VAL A 115 -33.87 7.90 0.65
CA VAL A 115 -32.81 8.92 0.52
C VAL A 115 -33.31 10.33 0.78
N VAL A 116 -34.35 10.77 0.06
CA VAL A 116 -34.87 12.16 0.17
C VAL A 116 -35.49 12.42 1.56
N PRO A 117 -36.34 11.54 2.13
CA PRO A 117 -36.82 11.73 3.49
C PRO A 117 -35.71 11.77 4.56
N ALA A 118 -34.68 10.93 4.43
CA ALA A 118 -33.53 10.96 5.34
C ALA A 118 -32.76 12.28 5.27
N LEU A 119 -32.55 12.82 4.06
CA LEU A 119 -31.94 14.14 3.86
C LEU A 119 -32.75 15.25 4.53
N ILE A 120 -34.07 15.24 4.39
CA ILE A 120 -34.96 16.24 5.00
C ILE A 120 -34.83 16.19 6.54
N ASN A 121 -34.91 15.00 7.14
CA ASN A 121 -34.80 14.84 8.59
C ASN A 121 -33.42 15.27 9.10
N LEU A 122 -32.34 14.86 8.43
CA LEU A 122 -30.97 15.29 8.77
C LEU A 122 -30.78 16.80 8.64
N GLN A 123 -31.34 17.43 7.61
CA GLN A 123 -31.25 18.88 7.43
C GLN A 123 -31.93 19.64 8.57
N GLN A 124 -33.08 19.14 9.03
CA GLN A 124 -33.78 19.70 10.19
C GLN A 124 -32.98 19.49 11.48
N SER A 125 -32.35 18.32 11.67
CA SER A 125 -31.47 18.06 12.82
C SER A 125 -30.25 18.98 12.81
N LEU A 126 -29.60 19.18 11.66
CA LEU A 126 -28.49 20.14 11.50
C LEU A 126 -28.94 21.58 11.77
N ALA A 127 -30.14 21.97 11.33
CA ALA A 127 -30.67 23.30 11.60
C ALA A 127 -30.89 23.52 13.10
N ARG A 128 -31.45 22.53 13.81
CA ARG A 128 -31.63 22.57 15.27
C ARG A 128 -30.32 22.59 16.05
N ALA A 129 -29.29 21.92 15.53
CA ALA A 129 -27.94 21.98 16.07
C ALA A 129 -27.17 23.27 15.68
N ASN A 130 -27.77 24.17 14.90
CA ASN A 130 -27.14 25.37 14.34
C ASN A 130 -25.89 25.07 13.47
N LEU A 131 -25.91 23.94 12.77
CA LEU A 131 -24.81 23.46 11.91
C LEU A 131 -25.14 23.53 10.41
N ALA A 132 -26.40 23.71 10.03
CA ALA A 132 -26.86 23.71 8.62
C ALA A 132 -26.22 24.80 7.73
N GLY A 133 -25.75 25.90 8.33
CA GLY A 133 -25.01 26.95 7.61
C GLY A 133 -23.58 26.54 7.26
N TYR A 134 -23.00 25.60 8.02
CA TYR A 134 -21.61 25.20 7.92
C TYR A 134 -21.42 23.84 7.23
N ILE A 135 -22.27 22.87 7.58
CA ILE A 135 -22.22 21.49 7.10
C ILE A 135 -23.27 21.29 6.03
N LYS A 136 -22.88 20.68 4.91
CA LYS A 136 -23.74 20.40 3.77
C LYS A 136 -24.02 18.89 3.66
N LEU A 137 -25.25 18.55 3.35
CA LEU A 137 -25.65 17.17 3.09
C LEU A 137 -25.44 16.86 1.60
N VAL A 138 -24.82 15.73 1.30
CA VAL A 138 -24.58 15.26 -0.06
C VAL A 138 -24.96 13.79 -0.17
N VAL A 139 -25.19 13.30 -1.39
CA VAL A 139 -25.41 11.88 -1.67
C VAL A 139 -24.39 11.47 -2.73
N PRO A 140 -23.40 10.63 -2.41
CA PRO A 140 -22.50 10.05 -3.40
C PRO A 140 -23.27 9.10 -4.31
N CYS A 141 -23.36 9.45 -5.60
CA CYS A 141 -24.00 8.63 -6.63
C CYS A 141 -22.94 7.95 -7.49
N ASN A 142 -23.11 6.67 -7.82
CA ASN A 142 -22.27 6.03 -8.83
C ASN A 142 -22.64 6.54 -10.23
N ALA A 143 -21.67 6.52 -11.15
CA ALA A 143 -21.93 6.81 -12.57
C ALA A 143 -22.96 5.89 -13.23
N ASP A 144 -23.27 4.74 -12.64
CA ASP A 144 -24.38 3.86 -13.00
C ASP A 144 -25.75 4.57 -12.97
N ALA A 145 -25.93 5.64 -12.17
CA ALA A 145 -27.21 6.34 -12.02
C ALA A 145 -27.69 7.09 -13.28
N TYR A 146 -26.86 7.21 -14.31
CA TYR A 146 -27.17 7.85 -15.58
C TYR A 146 -26.65 7.03 -16.76
N GLU A 147 -27.30 7.22 -17.91
CA GLU A 147 -27.02 6.47 -19.13
C GLU A 147 -26.93 7.40 -20.34
N SER A 148 -26.20 6.95 -21.37
CA SER A 148 -26.07 7.66 -22.64
C SER A 148 -25.43 6.79 -23.71
N SER A 149 -25.76 7.03 -24.99
CA SER A 149 -24.94 6.59 -26.12
C SER A 149 -23.81 7.57 -26.46
N LEU A 150 -24.03 8.87 -26.22
CA LEU A 150 -23.03 9.94 -26.35
C LEU A 150 -23.13 10.88 -25.14
N PRO A 151 -22.03 11.48 -24.65
CA PRO A 151 -22.07 12.33 -23.45
C PRO A 151 -23.13 13.43 -23.45
N SER A 152 -23.36 14.12 -24.58
CA SER A 152 -24.38 15.16 -24.73
C SER A 152 -25.82 14.68 -24.54
N GLN A 153 -26.05 13.36 -24.64
CA GLN A 153 -27.35 12.72 -24.51
C GLN A 153 -27.61 12.21 -23.09
N GLY A 154 -26.69 12.43 -22.14
CA GLY A 154 -26.82 11.95 -20.77
C GLY A 154 -28.19 12.23 -20.15
N GLU A 155 -28.74 11.20 -19.51
CA GLU A 155 -29.93 11.29 -18.66
C GLU A 155 -29.80 10.36 -17.47
N PHE A 156 -30.46 10.73 -16.36
CA PHE A 156 -30.64 9.79 -15.28
C PHE A 156 -31.47 8.61 -15.79
N ARG A 157 -31.20 7.41 -15.27
CA ARG A 157 -31.96 6.23 -15.65
C ARG A 157 -33.47 6.49 -15.45
N PRO A 158 -34.35 6.02 -16.34
CA PRO A 158 -35.76 6.40 -16.34
C PRO A 158 -36.44 6.26 -14.96
N GLU A 159 -36.17 5.17 -14.25
CA GLU A 159 -36.73 4.89 -12.92
C GLU A 159 -36.19 5.80 -11.80
N LEU A 160 -35.05 6.46 -12.02
CA LEU A 160 -34.43 7.38 -11.07
C LEU A 160 -34.81 8.85 -11.33
N THR A 161 -35.40 9.18 -12.48
CA THR A 161 -35.60 10.58 -12.91
C THR A 161 -36.32 11.44 -11.87
N ASP A 162 -37.42 10.94 -11.30
CA ASP A 162 -38.22 11.70 -10.33
C ASP A 162 -37.47 11.92 -9.02
N ILE A 163 -36.81 10.89 -8.51
CA ILE A 163 -36.06 11.00 -7.25
C ILE A 163 -34.78 11.82 -7.42
N MET A 164 -34.11 11.74 -8.57
CA MET A 164 -32.94 12.56 -8.87
C MET A 164 -33.32 14.02 -9.04
N THR A 165 -34.46 14.33 -9.67
CA THR A 165 -34.99 15.70 -9.69
C THR A 165 -35.23 16.24 -8.28
N GLN A 166 -35.85 15.44 -7.39
CA GLN A 166 -36.07 15.83 -5.99
C GLN A 166 -34.77 16.03 -5.22
N LEU A 167 -33.82 15.09 -5.36
CA LEU A 167 -32.51 15.15 -4.74
C LEU A 167 -31.74 16.39 -5.19
N VAL A 168 -31.62 16.62 -6.49
CA VAL A 168 -30.87 17.75 -7.06
C VAL A 168 -31.53 19.08 -6.68
N SER A 169 -32.87 19.14 -6.63
CA SER A 169 -33.59 20.29 -6.10
C SER A 169 -33.27 20.56 -4.62
N PHE A 170 -33.27 19.51 -3.79
CA PHE A 170 -32.86 19.62 -2.39
C PHE A 170 -31.42 20.12 -2.23
N LEU A 171 -30.47 19.56 -2.99
CA LEU A 171 -29.06 19.96 -2.95
C LEU A 171 -28.90 21.43 -3.35
N SER A 172 -29.55 21.84 -4.44
CA SER A 172 -29.53 23.23 -4.93
C SER A 172 -30.04 24.22 -3.89
N ASN A 173 -31.20 23.93 -3.29
CA ASN A 173 -31.83 24.79 -2.28
C ASN A 173 -31.01 24.95 -0.99
N ASN A 174 -30.13 23.98 -0.69
CA ASN A 174 -29.29 24.01 0.51
C ASN A 174 -27.83 24.42 0.21
N GLY A 175 -27.50 24.73 -1.05
CA GLY A 175 -26.15 25.10 -1.49
C GLY A 175 -25.16 23.93 -1.38
N SER A 176 -25.62 22.71 -1.64
CA SER A 176 -24.80 21.49 -1.60
C SER A 176 -24.42 21.06 -3.03
N PRO A 177 -23.21 20.54 -3.26
CA PRO A 177 -22.82 20.03 -4.57
C PRO A 177 -23.45 18.66 -4.84
N PHE A 178 -23.49 18.27 -6.11
CA PHE A 178 -23.70 16.89 -6.50
C PHE A 178 -22.40 16.10 -6.36
N VAL A 179 -22.45 14.93 -5.71
CA VAL A 179 -21.28 14.06 -5.55
C VAL A 179 -21.44 12.85 -6.45
N VAL A 180 -20.45 12.61 -7.31
CA VAL A 180 -20.42 11.45 -8.21
C VAL A 180 -19.15 10.62 -8.03
N ASN A 181 -19.28 9.31 -8.08
CA ASN A 181 -18.19 8.36 -8.09
C ASN A 181 -17.98 7.86 -9.53
N ILE A 182 -16.77 8.01 -10.06
CA ILE A 182 -16.44 7.71 -11.47
C ILE A 182 -15.26 6.74 -11.51
N TYR A 183 -15.46 5.59 -12.17
CA TYR A 183 -14.49 4.51 -12.22
C TYR A 183 -14.26 3.98 -13.63
N PRO A 184 -13.41 4.62 -14.46
CA PRO A 184 -13.10 4.13 -15.80
C PRO A 184 -12.54 2.70 -15.84
N PHE A 185 -11.84 2.30 -14.76
CA PHE A 185 -11.38 0.92 -14.59
C PHE A 185 -12.52 -0.10 -14.68
N LEU A 186 -13.70 0.19 -14.10
CA LEU A 186 -14.83 -0.75 -14.11
C LEU A 186 -15.39 -0.95 -15.52
N SER A 187 -15.34 0.07 -16.38
CA SER A 187 -15.71 -0.06 -17.79
C SER A 187 -14.77 -1.02 -18.54
N LEU A 188 -13.46 -0.92 -18.28
CA LEU A 188 -12.45 -1.82 -18.84
C LEU A 188 -12.58 -3.25 -18.28
N TYR A 189 -12.89 -3.39 -16.99
CA TYR A 189 -13.05 -4.69 -16.35
C TYR A 189 -14.32 -5.42 -16.81
N GLY A 190 -15.44 -4.68 -16.97
CA GLY A 190 -16.72 -5.24 -17.38
C GLY A 190 -16.89 -5.45 -18.88
N ASN A 191 -16.09 -4.79 -19.72
CA ASN A 191 -16.20 -4.87 -21.17
C ASN A 191 -14.80 -4.94 -21.84
N ALA A 192 -14.49 -6.10 -22.42
CA ALA A 192 -13.22 -6.34 -23.12
C ALA A 192 -13.03 -5.48 -24.39
N ASP A 193 -14.11 -4.97 -24.99
CA ASP A 193 -14.06 -4.08 -26.15
C ASP A 193 -13.86 -2.61 -25.75
N PHE A 194 -13.85 -2.29 -24.46
CA PHE A 194 -13.62 -0.92 -24.00
C PHE A 194 -12.17 -0.51 -24.29
N PRO A 195 -11.94 0.60 -25.03
CA PRO A 195 -10.59 0.99 -25.41
C PRO A 195 -9.74 1.38 -24.19
N GLN A 196 -8.67 0.62 -23.94
CA GLN A 196 -7.83 0.83 -22.77
C GLN A 196 -7.21 2.23 -22.74
N ASP A 197 -6.71 2.73 -23.87
CA ASP A 197 -6.10 4.06 -23.98
C ASP A 197 -7.09 5.20 -23.67
N TYR A 198 -8.37 5.03 -24.03
CA TYR A 198 -9.44 5.98 -23.69
C TYR A 198 -9.70 6.08 -22.18
N ALA A 199 -9.34 5.06 -21.40
CA ALA A 199 -9.46 5.10 -19.94
C ALA A 199 -8.49 6.09 -19.28
N PHE A 200 -7.40 6.49 -19.97
CA PHE A 200 -6.32 7.31 -19.44
C PHE A 200 -6.28 8.72 -20.04
N PHE A 201 -5.38 9.55 -19.53
CA PHE A 201 -5.21 10.96 -19.92
C PHE A 201 -4.01 11.21 -20.85
N GLY A 202 -3.29 10.14 -21.23
CA GLY A 202 -2.03 10.22 -22.00
C GLY A 202 -2.21 10.42 -23.51
N GLY A 203 -3.44 10.59 -23.98
CA GLY A 203 -3.79 10.57 -25.41
C GLY A 203 -4.44 9.25 -25.81
N THR A 204 -5.32 9.30 -26.81
CA THR A 204 -6.10 8.16 -27.28
C THR A 204 -6.25 8.19 -28.79
N THR A 205 -6.34 7.02 -29.41
CA THR A 205 -6.79 6.85 -30.81
C THR A 205 -8.29 6.58 -30.90
N HIS A 206 -8.98 6.44 -29.77
CA HIS A 206 -10.38 6.08 -29.63
C HIS A 206 -11.21 7.21 -29.00
N SER A 207 -10.90 8.46 -29.36
CA SER A 207 -11.66 9.62 -28.89
C SER A 207 -13.12 9.53 -29.35
N VAL A 208 -14.05 9.94 -28.48
CA VAL A 208 -15.47 10.01 -28.81
C VAL A 208 -15.80 11.42 -29.31
N THR A 209 -16.25 11.52 -30.55
CA THR A 209 -16.73 12.78 -31.14
C THR A 209 -18.24 12.87 -30.99
N ASP A 210 -18.70 13.96 -30.38
CA ASP A 210 -20.09 14.21 -30.02
C ASP A 210 -20.47 15.65 -30.42
N GLY A 211 -20.93 15.79 -31.66
CA GLY A 211 -21.15 17.09 -32.29
C GLY A 211 -19.84 17.88 -32.40
N ALA A 212 -19.76 19.03 -31.74
CA ALA A 212 -18.55 19.86 -31.69
C ALA A 212 -17.57 19.46 -30.58
N ASN A 213 -17.97 18.57 -29.68
CA ASN A 213 -17.16 18.14 -28.54
C ASN A 213 -16.37 16.89 -28.92
N VAL A 214 -15.12 16.82 -28.46
CA VAL A 214 -14.27 15.65 -28.60
C VAL A 214 -13.76 15.26 -27.23
N TYR A 215 -14.11 14.04 -26.81
CA TYR A 215 -13.68 13.46 -25.56
C TYR A 215 -12.47 12.58 -25.83
N SER A 216 -11.33 12.94 -25.24
CA SER A 216 -10.08 12.19 -25.39
C SER A 216 -9.80 11.26 -24.22
N ASN A 217 -10.69 11.22 -23.22
CA ASN A 217 -10.60 10.33 -22.08
C ASN A 217 -12.00 10.04 -21.51
N ALA A 218 -12.14 8.89 -20.87
CA ALA A 218 -13.40 8.39 -20.32
C ALA A 218 -13.92 9.21 -19.13
N PHE A 219 -13.02 9.85 -18.38
CA PHE A 219 -13.40 10.70 -17.24
C PHE A 219 -14.21 11.92 -17.70
N ASP A 220 -13.70 12.67 -18.68
CA ASP A 220 -14.40 13.85 -19.23
C ASP A 220 -15.73 13.44 -19.86
N GLY A 221 -15.74 12.33 -20.63
CA GLY A 221 -16.96 11.82 -21.26
C GLY A 221 -18.02 11.46 -20.22
N ASN A 222 -17.64 10.74 -19.15
CA ASN A 222 -18.57 10.34 -18.10
C ASN A 222 -19.08 11.53 -17.27
N LEU A 223 -18.19 12.48 -16.94
CA LEU A 223 -18.56 13.69 -16.22
C LEU A 223 -19.53 14.54 -17.05
N ASP A 224 -19.32 14.68 -18.36
CA ASP A 224 -20.23 15.42 -19.22
C ASP A 224 -21.54 14.69 -19.50
N THR A 225 -21.58 13.36 -19.45
CA THR A 225 -22.84 12.61 -19.36
C THR A 225 -23.66 13.06 -18.15
N LEU A 226 -23.04 13.18 -16.97
CA LEU A 226 -23.74 13.71 -15.79
C LEU A 226 -24.17 15.17 -15.97
N VAL A 227 -23.32 16.01 -16.56
CA VAL A 227 -23.67 17.42 -16.84
C VAL A 227 -24.90 17.51 -17.75
N ALA A 228 -24.96 16.69 -18.80
CA ALA A 228 -26.11 16.61 -19.69
C ALA A 228 -27.38 16.13 -18.95
N ALA A 229 -27.25 15.10 -18.11
CA ALA A 229 -28.36 14.59 -17.29
C ALA A 229 -28.91 15.66 -16.33
N LEU A 230 -28.02 16.37 -15.64
CA LEU A 230 -28.39 17.51 -14.78
C LEU A 230 -29.04 18.64 -15.57
N ASN A 231 -28.56 18.92 -16.78
CA ASN A 231 -29.13 19.95 -17.65
C ASN A 231 -30.57 19.61 -18.08
N LYS A 232 -30.86 18.35 -18.41
CA LYS A 232 -32.22 17.89 -18.77
C LYS A 232 -33.25 18.12 -17.67
N ILE A 233 -32.85 18.02 -16.41
CA ILE A 233 -33.73 18.29 -15.25
C ILE A 233 -33.64 19.73 -14.74
N GLY A 234 -32.98 20.64 -15.47
CA GLY A 234 -32.92 22.08 -15.18
C GLY A 234 -31.80 22.54 -14.24
N TYR A 235 -30.84 21.69 -13.93
CA TYR A 235 -29.73 21.97 -12.99
C TYR A 235 -28.34 21.86 -13.63
N GLY A 236 -28.22 22.23 -14.91
CA GLY A 236 -26.98 22.13 -15.68
C GLY A 236 -25.79 22.92 -15.12
N GLN A 237 -26.00 23.84 -14.16
CA GLN A 237 -24.96 24.62 -13.47
C GLN A 237 -24.62 24.10 -12.05
N MET A 238 -25.19 22.96 -11.65
CA MET A 238 -24.93 22.36 -10.34
C MET A 238 -23.43 22.11 -10.14
N PRO A 239 -22.81 22.57 -9.02
CA PRO A 239 -21.44 22.22 -8.67
C PRO A 239 -21.28 20.71 -8.50
N ILE A 240 -20.18 20.15 -9.00
CA ILE A 240 -19.91 18.71 -8.94
C ILE A 240 -18.64 18.46 -8.15
N VAL A 241 -18.70 17.49 -7.25
CA VAL A 241 -17.56 16.91 -6.52
C VAL A 241 -17.39 15.47 -7.00
N ILE A 242 -16.15 15.07 -7.27
CA ILE A 242 -15.83 13.66 -7.55
C ILE A 242 -15.58 12.98 -6.20
N GLY A 243 -16.55 12.19 -5.73
CA GLY A 243 -16.52 11.55 -4.42
C GLY A 243 -15.55 10.39 -4.34
N GLU A 244 -15.38 9.66 -5.44
CA GLU A 244 -14.43 8.57 -5.59
C GLU A 244 -13.97 8.46 -7.04
N VAL A 245 -12.67 8.31 -7.23
CA VAL A 245 -12.05 8.01 -8.52
C VAL A 245 -10.65 7.46 -8.28
N GLY A 246 -10.24 6.45 -9.04
CA GLY A 246 -8.93 5.83 -8.87
C GLY A 246 -8.71 4.69 -9.84
N TRP A 247 -7.66 3.92 -9.57
CA TRP A 247 -7.31 2.73 -10.34
C TRP A 247 -6.61 1.70 -9.44
N PRO A 248 -7.07 0.43 -9.42
CA PRO A 248 -6.49 -0.59 -8.55
C PRO A 248 -5.12 -1.04 -9.05
N THR A 249 -4.26 -1.45 -8.13
CA THR A 249 -2.87 -1.82 -8.46
C THR A 249 -2.62 -3.31 -8.60
N ASP A 250 -3.63 -4.14 -8.30
CA ASP A 250 -3.49 -5.58 -8.26
C ASP A 250 -4.88 -6.25 -8.27
N GLY A 251 -4.93 -7.58 -8.35
CA GLY A 251 -6.13 -8.40 -8.19
C GLY A 251 -7.00 -8.53 -9.44
N ALA A 252 -6.60 -7.98 -10.58
CA ALA A 252 -7.30 -8.16 -11.85
C ALA A 252 -6.40 -7.82 -13.04
N PRO A 253 -6.70 -8.35 -14.25
CA PRO A 253 -6.06 -7.87 -15.47
C PRO A 253 -6.16 -6.35 -15.59
N ASN A 254 -5.10 -5.70 -16.07
CA ASN A 254 -4.98 -4.23 -16.15
C ASN A 254 -4.96 -3.46 -14.81
N ALA A 255 -5.09 -4.15 -13.67
CA ALA A 255 -4.84 -3.58 -12.34
C ALA A 255 -3.36 -3.80 -11.98
N ASN A 256 -2.52 -2.80 -12.24
CA ASN A 256 -1.09 -2.85 -11.92
C ASN A 256 -0.55 -1.47 -11.52
N LEU A 257 0.63 -1.45 -10.91
CA LEU A 257 1.26 -0.21 -10.40
C LEU A 257 1.50 0.84 -11.51
N SER A 258 1.87 0.40 -12.72
CA SER A 258 2.14 1.31 -13.84
C SER A 258 0.85 1.97 -14.33
N ALA A 259 -0.22 1.20 -14.50
CA ALA A 259 -1.53 1.70 -14.88
C ALA A 259 -2.09 2.64 -13.80
N ALA A 260 -2.04 2.24 -12.53
CA ALA A 260 -2.52 3.08 -11.45
C ALA A 260 -1.77 4.41 -11.33
N ARG A 261 -0.44 4.39 -11.49
CA ARG A 261 0.38 5.61 -11.56
C ARG A 261 -0.02 6.48 -12.74
N ALA A 262 -0.15 5.91 -13.94
CA ALA A 262 -0.49 6.66 -15.15
C ALA A 262 -1.88 7.31 -15.04
N PHE A 263 -2.87 6.57 -14.56
CA PHE A 263 -4.22 7.07 -14.35
C PHE A 263 -4.27 8.19 -13.31
N ASN A 264 -3.79 7.92 -12.08
CA ASN A 264 -3.89 8.89 -11.00
C ASN A 264 -3.06 10.15 -11.27
N GLN A 265 -1.85 10.03 -11.83
CA GLN A 265 -1.06 11.21 -12.21
C GLN A 265 -1.72 11.99 -13.35
N GLY A 266 -2.31 11.30 -14.34
CA GLY A 266 -3.05 11.92 -15.42
C GLY A 266 -4.27 12.70 -14.93
N LEU A 267 -5.05 12.10 -14.03
CA LEU A 267 -6.21 12.72 -13.40
C LEU A 267 -5.82 13.99 -12.63
N ILE A 268 -4.78 13.92 -11.79
CA ILE A 268 -4.29 15.07 -11.01
C ILE A 268 -3.83 16.19 -11.95
N ASN A 269 -3.05 15.86 -12.98
CA ASN A 269 -2.58 16.84 -13.96
C ASN A 269 -3.76 17.48 -14.72
N HIS A 270 -4.76 16.69 -15.10
CA HIS A 270 -5.97 17.18 -15.74
C HIS A 270 -6.74 18.13 -14.83
N ALA A 271 -7.01 17.74 -13.58
CA ALA A 271 -7.72 18.56 -12.61
C ALA A 271 -7.02 19.90 -12.35
N LEU A 272 -5.70 19.88 -12.16
CA LEU A 272 -4.90 21.07 -11.87
C LEU A 272 -4.64 21.96 -13.09
N SER A 273 -4.86 21.45 -14.31
CA SER A 273 -4.77 22.26 -15.53
C SER A 273 -5.87 23.31 -15.63
N ASN A 274 -6.94 23.18 -14.83
CA ASN A 274 -8.15 24.00 -14.90
C ASN A 274 -8.81 24.02 -16.29
N LYS A 275 -8.53 23.04 -17.15
CA LYS A 275 -9.13 22.92 -18.48
C LYS A 275 -10.65 22.67 -18.40
N GLY A 276 -11.11 21.97 -17.36
CA GLY A 276 -12.48 21.47 -17.27
C GLY A 276 -12.77 20.42 -18.35
N THR A 277 -14.05 20.21 -18.62
CA THR A 277 -14.54 19.26 -19.63
C THR A 277 -15.05 19.99 -20.88
N PRO A 278 -15.30 19.30 -22.01
CA PRO A 278 -15.92 19.91 -23.19
C PRO A 278 -17.23 20.69 -22.94
N LEU A 279 -18.16 20.20 -22.11
CA LEU A 279 -19.40 20.90 -21.76
C LEU A 279 -19.22 21.96 -20.67
N ARG A 280 -18.15 21.88 -19.87
CA ARG A 280 -17.81 22.87 -18.82
C ARG A 280 -16.36 23.36 -18.96
N PRO A 281 -16.01 24.06 -20.06
CA PRO A 281 -14.65 24.51 -20.31
C PRO A 281 -14.24 25.56 -19.27
N GLY A 282 -13.03 25.42 -18.71
CA GLY A 282 -12.50 26.32 -17.70
C GLY A 282 -13.11 26.14 -16.30
N VAL A 283 -13.97 25.14 -16.10
CA VAL A 283 -14.65 24.87 -14.82
C VAL A 283 -14.39 23.43 -14.40
N PRO A 284 -13.29 23.15 -13.67
CA PRO A 284 -13.04 21.81 -13.14
C PRO A 284 -14.04 21.43 -12.03
N PRO A 285 -14.13 20.14 -11.65
CA PRO A 285 -14.85 19.71 -10.46
C PRO A 285 -14.36 20.46 -9.21
N MET A 286 -15.27 20.72 -8.27
CA MET A 286 -14.97 21.51 -7.06
C MET A 286 -13.92 20.84 -6.18
N ASP A 287 -14.08 19.55 -5.93
CA ASP A 287 -13.14 18.70 -5.19
C ASP A 287 -13.06 17.33 -5.88
N ILE A 288 -11.91 16.67 -5.78
CA ILE A 288 -11.71 15.30 -6.28
C ILE A 288 -11.10 14.45 -5.17
N TYR A 289 -11.75 13.35 -4.81
CA TYR A 289 -11.29 12.43 -3.78
C TYR A 289 -10.76 11.13 -4.42
N LEU A 290 -9.45 10.92 -4.30
CA LEU A 290 -8.82 9.69 -4.80
C LEU A 290 -9.28 8.49 -3.98
N PHE A 291 -9.69 7.42 -4.65
CA PHE A 291 -10.04 6.14 -4.03
C PHE A 291 -8.92 5.12 -4.26
N GLY A 292 -8.20 4.64 -3.23
CA GLY A 292 -8.25 4.97 -1.79
C GLY A 292 -6.92 5.49 -1.24
N LEU A 293 -6.90 5.93 0.02
CA LEU A 293 -5.65 6.32 0.69
C LEU A 293 -4.76 5.10 0.96
N LEU A 294 -5.34 4.04 1.55
CA LEU A 294 -4.66 2.80 1.94
C LEU A 294 -5.30 1.61 1.23
N ASP A 295 -4.54 0.54 1.03
CA ASP A 295 -5.12 -0.77 0.68
C ASP A 295 -5.94 -1.33 1.84
N GLU A 296 -7.08 -1.95 1.48
CA GLU A 296 -8.10 -2.41 2.43
C GLU A 296 -8.26 -3.92 2.33
N GLY A 297 -7.32 -4.65 2.92
CA GLY A 297 -7.19 -6.10 2.80
C GLY A 297 -8.36 -6.94 3.36
N ALA A 298 -9.34 -6.32 4.03
CA ALA A 298 -10.54 -6.99 4.52
C ALA A 298 -11.80 -6.68 3.69
N LYS A 299 -11.69 -5.88 2.60
CA LYS A 299 -12.84 -5.61 1.72
C LYS A 299 -13.39 -6.90 1.12
N SER A 300 -14.71 -6.90 0.91
CA SER A 300 -15.39 -7.96 0.16
C SER A 300 -14.84 -8.03 -1.26
N THR A 301 -14.57 -9.24 -1.73
CA THR A 301 -14.10 -9.52 -3.09
C THR A 301 -15.25 -9.87 -4.03
N LEU A 302 -16.51 -9.74 -3.59
CA LEU A 302 -17.68 -10.03 -4.42
C LEU A 302 -17.70 -9.21 -5.73
N PRO A 303 -17.39 -7.90 -5.74
CA PRO A 303 -17.26 -7.14 -6.99
C PRO A 303 -16.04 -7.56 -7.83
N GLY A 304 -14.99 -8.01 -7.15
CA GLY A 304 -13.75 -8.50 -7.75
C GLY A 304 -12.59 -8.47 -6.74
N ASN A 305 -11.55 -9.22 -7.06
CA ASN A 305 -10.34 -9.30 -6.23
C ASN A 305 -9.57 -7.96 -6.14
N PHE A 306 -9.74 -7.09 -7.14
CA PHE A 306 -9.13 -5.75 -7.18
C PHE A 306 -9.62 -4.81 -6.06
N GLU A 307 -10.76 -5.11 -5.42
CA GLU A 307 -11.36 -4.28 -4.36
C GLU A 307 -10.42 -4.01 -3.18
N ARG A 308 -9.42 -4.85 -2.95
CA ARG A 308 -8.47 -4.69 -1.84
C ARG A 308 -7.27 -3.80 -2.18
N HIS A 309 -7.15 -3.35 -3.44
CA HIS A 309 -5.89 -2.83 -4.01
C HIS A 309 -5.98 -1.40 -4.58
N TRP A 310 -6.95 -0.61 -4.13
CA TRP A 310 -7.17 0.76 -4.61
C TRP A 310 -6.23 1.81 -3.97
N GLY A 311 -5.49 1.44 -2.93
CA GLY A 311 -4.65 2.37 -2.18
C GLY A 311 -3.56 3.01 -3.04
N ILE A 312 -3.35 4.33 -2.88
CA ILE A 312 -2.12 5.01 -3.30
C ILE A 312 -0.94 4.65 -2.38
N PHE A 313 -1.23 4.28 -1.13
CA PHE A 313 -0.33 3.64 -0.18
C PHE A 313 -0.76 2.20 0.08
N SER A 314 0.19 1.34 0.45
CA SER A 314 -0.08 0.01 1.01
C SER A 314 -0.77 0.13 2.37
N PHE A 315 -1.24 -1.00 2.91
CA PHE A 315 -1.92 -1.04 4.21
C PHE A 315 -1.10 -0.42 5.36
N ASP A 316 0.24 -0.43 5.26
CA ASP A 316 1.18 0.12 6.24
C ASP A 316 1.67 1.53 5.90
N GLY A 317 1.07 2.19 4.90
CA GLY A 317 1.35 3.59 4.58
C GLY A 317 2.62 3.81 3.75
N GLN A 318 3.15 2.79 3.08
CA GLN A 318 4.24 2.95 2.11
C GLN A 318 3.66 3.29 0.73
N ALA A 319 4.24 4.29 0.07
CA ALA A 319 3.78 4.72 -1.25
C ALA A 319 3.99 3.59 -2.27
N LYS A 320 2.93 3.23 -3.00
CA LYS A 320 3.00 2.08 -3.92
C LYS A 320 3.70 2.41 -5.24
N TYR A 321 3.68 3.67 -5.64
CA TYR A 321 4.27 4.20 -6.86
C TYR A 321 4.55 5.71 -6.72
N ALA A 322 5.43 6.23 -7.59
CA ALA A 322 5.77 7.65 -7.61
C ALA A 322 4.60 8.49 -8.13
N LEU A 323 3.90 9.16 -7.21
CA LEU A 323 2.77 10.04 -7.45
C LEU A 323 3.04 11.44 -6.88
N ASN A 324 2.68 12.48 -7.63
CA ASN A 324 2.69 13.87 -7.16
C ASN A 324 1.25 14.40 -7.15
N LEU A 325 0.76 14.79 -5.97
CA LEU A 325 -0.60 15.31 -5.77
C LEU A 325 -0.80 16.75 -6.25
N GLY A 326 0.28 17.41 -6.68
CA GLY A 326 0.27 18.83 -7.07
C GLY A 326 0.04 19.79 -5.91
N LEU A 327 0.19 19.32 -4.67
CA LEU A 327 0.00 20.09 -3.43
C LEU A 327 1.30 20.74 -2.94
N GLY A 328 2.34 20.78 -3.77
CA GLY A 328 3.64 21.41 -3.47
C GLY A 328 4.51 20.63 -2.47
N ASN A 329 4.34 19.31 -2.36
CA ASN A 329 5.18 18.39 -1.58
C ASN A 329 6.10 17.50 -2.44
N GLY A 330 5.96 17.54 -3.77
CA GLY A 330 6.68 16.63 -4.67
C GLY A 330 6.04 15.24 -4.68
N LEU A 331 6.86 14.20 -4.55
CA LEU A 331 6.39 12.82 -4.47
C LEU A 331 5.80 12.50 -3.08
N LEU A 332 4.95 11.45 -3.03
CA LEU A 332 4.39 10.93 -1.79
C LEU A 332 5.48 10.58 -0.76
N LYS A 333 5.21 10.91 0.50
CA LYS A 333 6.01 10.54 1.67
C LYS A 333 5.33 9.40 2.41
N ASN A 334 6.12 8.42 2.83
CA ASN A 334 5.65 7.25 3.56
C ASN A 334 5.27 7.57 5.00
N ALA A 335 4.43 6.70 5.58
CA ALA A 335 4.09 6.74 6.99
C ALA A 335 5.33 6.50 7.87
N LYS A 336 5.36 7.19 9.01
CA LYS A 336 6.41 7.06 10.03
C LYS A 336 5.83 6.41 11.28
N ASN A 337 6.70 5.86 12.12
CA ASN A 337 6.33 5.26 13.40
C ASN A 337 5.36 4.06 13.30
N VAL A 338 5.36 3.38 12.16
CA VAL A 338 4.60 2.15 11.95
C VAL A 338 5.27 1.02 12.76
N GLN A 339 4.47 0.35 13.59
CA GLN A 339 4.92 -0.81 14.34
C GLN A 339 4.78 -2.07 13.50
N TYR A 340 5.88 -2.81 13.35
CA TYR A 340 5.93 -4.04 12.57
C TYR A 340 6.14 -5.24 13.48
N LEU A 341 5.63 -6.40 13.05
CA LEU A 341 5.95 -7.68 13.66
C LEU A 341 7.41 -8.07 13.34
N PRO A 342 8.03 -8.97 14.13
CA PRO A 342 9.38 -9.48 13.86
C PRO A 342 9.57 -10.04 12.44
N LEU A 343 10.79 -9.97 11.90
CA LEU A 343 11.13 -10.49 10.57
C LEU A 343 11.20 -12.02 10.56
N ARG A 344 10.05 -12.65 10.34
CA ARG A 344 9.89 -14.09 10.17
C ARG A 344 8.64 -14.40 9.36
N TRP A 345 8.70 -15.50 8.64
CA TRP A 345 7.72 -15.87 7.63
C TRP A 345 7.33 -17.33 7.74
N CYS A 346 6.12 -17.66 7.32
CA CYS A 346 5.69 -19.04 7.17
C CYS A 346 5.75 -19.45 5.70
N ILE A 347 6.56 -20.46 5.37
CA ILE A 347 6.68 -20.98 4.01
C ILE A 347 6.16 -22.42 3.92
N ALA A 348 5.88 -22.88 2.70
CA ALA A 348 5.66 -24.29 2.44
C ALA A 348 6.93 -25.07 2.80
N ASN A 349 6.78 -26.13 3.60
CA ASN A 349 7.89 -26.94 4.05
C ASN A 349 8.56 -27.64 2.85
N PRO A 350 9.83 -27.35 2.55
CA PRO A 350 10.49 -27.88 1.36
C PRO A 350 10.70 -29.40 1.41
N SER A 351 10.69 -30.00 2.60
CA SER A 351 10.97 -31.42 2.86
C SER A 351 9.71 -32.29 2.96
N ARG A 352 8.51 -31.73 2.74
CA ARG A 352 7.24 -32.46 2.83
C ARG A 352 6.55 -32.57 1.47
N ASP A 353 5.78 -33.64 1.31
CA ASP A 353 4.84 -33.76 0.20
C ASP A 353 3.64 -32.81 0.42
N LEU A 354 3.28 -32.06 -0.62
CA LEU A 354 2.23 -31.03 -0.59
C LEU A 354 0.96 -31.49 -1.30
N SER A 355 0.85 -32.77 -1.68
CA SER A 355 -0.32 -33.34 -2.38
C SER A 355 -1.66 -33.11 -1.65
N GLY A 356 -1.67 -32.98 -0.32
CA GLY A 356 -2.87 -32.73 0.51
C GLY A 356 -3.13 -31.27 0.92
N VAL A 357 -2.36 -30.31 0.42
CA VAL A 357 -2.33 -28.92 0.95
C VAL A 357 -3.61 -28.11 0.69
N THR A 358 -4.47 -28.55 -0.21
CA THR A 358 -5.64 -27.79 -0.72
C THR A 358 -6.57 -27.30 0.40
N ASN A 359 -6.82 -28.11 1.43
CA ASN A 359 -7.69 -27.70 2.54
C ASN A 359 -7.03 -26.61 3.41
N HIS A 360 -5.74 -26.73 3.70
CA HIS A 360 -4.99 -25.71 4.44
C HIS A 360 -4.90 -24.41 3.65
N LEU A 361 -4.74 -24.48 2.33
CA LEU A 361 -4.74 -23.31 1.46
C LEU A 361 -6.08 -22.56 1.53
N LYS A 362 -7.20 -23.28 1.46
CA LYS A 362 -8.55 -22.69 1.59
C LYS A 362 -8.75 -22.01 2.95
N ILE A 363 -8.30 -22.63 4.03
CA ILE A 363 -8.39 -22.06 5.39
C ILE A 363 -7.52 -20.81 5.51
N ALA A 364 -6.29 -20.85 4.99
CA ALA A 364 -5.39 -19.71 5.02
C ALA A 364 -6.00 -18.51 4.27
N CYS A 365 -6.53 -18.74 3.08
CA CYS A 365 -7.11 -17.69 2.23
C CYS A 365 -8.54 -17.26 2.64
N SER A 366 -9.23 -17.99 3.51
CA SER A 366 -10.49 -17.52 4.09
C SER A 366 -10.26 -16.55 5.26
N ALA A 367 -9.08 -16.60 5.88
CA ALA A 367 -8.71 -15.78 7.03
C ALA A 367 -7.58 -14.77 6.74
N ALA A 368 -7.11 -14.67 5.49
CA ALA A 368 -6.11 -13.72 5.05
C ALA A 368 -6.34 -13.30 3.59
N ASP A 369 -5.60 -12.27 3.14
CA ASP A 369 -5.71 -11.81 1.76
C ASP A 369 -4.82 -12.63 0.82
N CYS A 370 -5.46 -13.43 -0.04
CA CYS A 370 -4.82 -14.19 -1.12
C CYS A 370 -5.17 -13.66 -2.52
N THR A 371 -5.82 -12.50 -2.62
CA THR A 371 -6.38 -12.01 -3.89
C THR A 371 -5.35 -11.81 -4.99
N THR A 372 -4.10 -11.47 -4.63
CA THR A 372 -3.00 -11.30 -5.60
C THR A 372 -2.51 -12.61 -6.23
N LEU A 373 -2.87 -13.77 -5.66
CA LEU A 373 -2.57 -15.09 -6.25
C LEU A 373 -3.52 -15.45 -7.40
N ASN A 374 -4.66 -14.75 -7.50
CA ASN A 374 -5.67 -15.05 -8.51
C ASN A 374 -5.27 -14.46 -9.88
N TYR A 375 -5.96 -14.92 -10.94
CA TYR A 375 -5.69 -14.48 -12.31
C TYR A 375 -5.71 -12.94 -12.43
N GLY A 376 -4.66 -12.40 -13.07
CA GLY A 376 -4.45 -10.96 -13.19
C GLY A 376 -3.80 -10.30 -11.96
N GLY A 377 -3.56 -11.06 -10.89
CA GLY A 377 -2.82 -10.60 -9.73
C GLY A 377 -1.29 -10.67 -9.92
N SER A 378 -0.55 -9.84 -9.19
CA SER A 378 0.91 -9.70 -9.30
C SER A 378 1.69 -10.93 -8.85
N CYS A 379 1.06 -11.81 -8.08
CA CYS A 379 1.63 -13.07 -7.60
C CYS A 379 1.03 -14.32 -8.27
N ASN A 380 0.31 -14.18 -9.38
CA ASN A 380 -0.41 -15.31 -9.99
C ASN A 380 0.53 -16.43 -10.51
N GLU A 381 1.78 -16.12 -10.84
CA GLU A 381 2.73 -17.02 -11.52
C GLU A 381 3.95 -17.42 -10.68
N ILE A 382 3.85 -17.44 -9.34
CA ILE A 382 4.97 -17.80 -8.46
C ILE A 382 5.13 -19.32 -8.23
N GLY A 383 4.34 -20.14 -8.93
CA GLY A 383 4.35 -21.60 -8.85
C GLY A 383 3.68 -22.15 -7.59
N VAL A 384 3.47 -23.48 -7.56
CA VAL A 384 2.69 -24.16 -6.50
C VAL A 384 3.26 -23.90 -5.10
N LYS A 385 4.57 -24.10 -4.91
CA LYS A 385 5.23 -23.86 -3.61
C LYS A 385 5.19 -22.39 -3.20
N GLY A 386 5.30 -21.47 -4.17
CA GLY A 386 5.17 -20.03 -3.93
C GLY A 386 3.76 -19.67 -3.47
N ASN A 387 2.73 -20.17 -4.16
CA ASN A 387 1.32 -19.92 -3.82
C ASN A 387 0.98 -20.39 -2.40
N ILE A 388 1.44 -21.59 -2.03
CA ILE A 388 1.25 -22.15 -0.69
C ILE A 388 1.98 -21.30 0.35
N SER A 389 3.25 -20.97 0.11
CA SER A 389 4.06 -20.15 1.01
C SER A 389 3.44 -18.78 1.23
N TYR A 390 2.92 -18.16 0.16
CA TYR A 390 2.22 -16.89 0.23
C TYR A 390 1.00 -16.98 1.14
N ALA A 391 0.11 -17.94 0.89
CA ALA A 391 -1.11 -18.09 1.67
C ALA A 391 -0.82 -18.41 3.15
N PHE A 392 0.11 -19.33 3.40
CA PHE A 392 0.53 -19.69 4.75
C PHE A 392 1.14 -18.50 5.48
N ASN A 393 1.99 -17.72 4.81
CA ASN A 393 2.52 -16.52 5.42
C ASN A 393 1.43 -15.48 5.67
N SER A 394 0.56 -15.18 4.70
CA SER A 394 -0.51 -14.20 4.88
C SER A 394 -1.36 -14.55 6.10
N TYR A 395 -1.75 -15.82 6.26
CA TYR A 395 -2.44 -16.30 7.45
C TYR A 395 -1.60 -16.16 8.73
N TYR A 396 -0.34 -16.60 8.71
CA TYR A 396 0.57 -16.50 9.84
C TYR A 396 0.76 -15.05 10.34
N GLN A 397 0.88 -14.09 9.42
CA GLN A 397 0.95 -12.66 9.77
C GLN A 397 -0.37 -12.17 10.38
N MET A 398 -1.52 -12.56 9.81
CA MET A 398 -2.84 -12.22 10.39
C MET A 398 -3.01 -12.75 11.82
N GLN A 399 -2.44 -13.92 12.12
CA GLN A 399 -2.45 -14.52 13.46
C GLN A 399 -1.35 -14.00 14.39
N LYS A 400 -0.79 -12.81 14.10
CA LYS A 400 0.28 -12.17 14.90
C LYS A 400 1.51 -13.06 15.08
N GLN A 401 1.82 -13.87 14.07
CA GLN A 401 2.97 -14.76 14.06
C GLN A 401 2.99 -15.80 15.19
N ASN A 402 1.80 -16.26 15.62
CA ASN A 402 1.69 -17.42 16.51
C ASN A 402 2.33 -18.64 15.85
N SER A 403 3.25 -19.33 16.53
CA SER A 403 3.95 -20.48 15.95
C SER A 403 3.02 -21.60 15.49
N GLN A 404 1.89 -21.82 16.18
CA GLN A 404 0.90 -22.83 15.79
C GLN A 404 0.20 -22.50 14.47
N SER A 405 0.07 -21.23 14.10
CA SER A 405 -0.57 -20.83 12.85
C SER A 405 0.33 -21.02 11.62
N CYS A 406 1.55 -21.53 11.79
CA CYS A 406 2.43 -21.96 10.70
C CYS A 406 2.58 -23.48 10.62
N GLU A 407 1.93 -24.25 11.49
CA GLU A 407 2.12 -25.70 11.50
C GLU A 407 1.50 -26.37 10.27
N PHE A 408 0.21 -26.11 10.01
CA PHE A 408 -0.56 -26.72 8.90
C PHE A 408 -0.28 -28.22 8.74
N ASP A 409 -0.42 -28.99 9.84
CA ASP A 409 -0.10 -30.42 9.91
C ASP A 409 1.34 -30.78 9.49
N GLY A 410 2.29 -29.88 9.78
CA GLY A 410 3.71 -29.99 9.44
C GLY A 410 4.06 -29.53 8.01
N LEU A 411 3.08 -29.08 7.23
CA LEU A 411 3.27 -28.58 5.86
C LEU A 411 3.83 -27.15 5.83
N GLY A 412 3.75 -26.40 6.94
CA GLY A 412 4.37 -25.09 7.05
C GLY A 412 5.68 -25.12 7.84
N LEU A 413 6.56 -24.16 7.53
CA LEU A 413 7.86 -23.99 8.18
C LEU A 413 8.11 -22.50 8.43
N ILE A 414 8.49 -22.14 9.66
CA ILE A 414 8.92 -20.78 9.97
C ILE A 414 10.35 -20.58 9.47
N THR A 415 10.56 -19.52 8.71
CA THR A 415 11.87 -19.11 8.21
C THR A 415 12.17 -17.66 8.60
N PHE A 416 13.46 -17.37 8.74
CA PHE A 416 14.00 -16.02 8.91
C PHE A 416 14.66 -15.50 7.62
N LEU A 417 14.66 -16.31 6.56
CA LEU A 417 15.07 -15.90 5.23
C LEU A 417 13.86 -15.35 4.49
N ASN A 418 14.00 -14.14 3.93
CA ASN A 418 12.92 -13.49 3.20
C ASN A 418 12.52 -14.32 1.97
N PRO A 419 11.26 -14.84 1.90
CA PRO A 419 10.82 -15.71 0.82
C PRO A 419 10.22 -14.95 -0.38
N SER A 420 10.32 -13.63 -0.42
CA SER A 420 9.84 -12.80 -1.53
C SER A 420 10.38 -13.20 -2.90
N ILE A 421 9.51 -13.27 -3.90
CA ILE A 421 9.85 -13.59 -5.30
C ILE A 421 9.41 -12.42 -6.20
N GLY A 422 10.36 -11.80 -6.92
CA GLY A 422 10.08 -10.77 -7.92
C GLY A 422 9.17 -9.63 -7.42
N GLN A 423 8.14 -9.28 -8.19
CA GLN A 423 7.17 -8.25 -7.83
C GLN A 423 6.17 -8.68 -6.74
N CYS A 424 6.12 -9.99 -6.41
CA CYS A 424 5.33 -10.53 -5.29
C CYS A 424 5.94 -10.20 -3.90
N SER A 425 7.00 -9.40 -3.88
CA SER A 425 7.73 -9.00 -2.67
C SER A 425 6.91 -8.12 -1.69
N LYS A 426 5.75 -7.59 -2.10
CA LYS A 426 5.00 -6.56 -1.34
C LYS A 426 4.11 -7.07 -0.21
N VAL A 427 4.05 -8.38 0.03
CA VAL A 427 3.24 -8.99 1.10
C VAL A 427 4.07 -9.34 2.33
N PHE A 428 5.37 -9.12 2.22
CA PHE A 428 6.31 -9.18 3.30
C PHE A 428 6.71 -7.74 3.56
N PRO A 429 6.48 -7.17 4.76
CA PRO A 429 6.75 -5.76 5.00
C PRO A 429 8.15 -5.43 4.53
N PHE A 430 8.23 -4.59 3.49
CA PHE A 430 9.48 -4.07 2.99
C PHE A 430 10.05 -3.19 4.09
N ARG A 431 11.10 -3.68 4.75
CA ARG A 431 12.17 -2.80 5.19
C ARG A 431 13.41 -3.12 4.38
N SER A 432 14.13 -2.05 4.09
CA SER A 432 15.45 -2.02 3.49
C SER A 432 16.29 -3.19 3.96
N ARG A 433 16.94 -3.84 2.99
CA ARG A 433 17.80 -4.98 3.29
C ARG A 433 18.94 -4.49 4.17
N HIS A 434 19.31 -5.26 5.17
CA HIS A 434 20.51 -4.97 5.98
C HIS A 434 21.67 -5.70 5.30
N PRO A 435 22.72 -4.99 4.86
CA PRO A 435 23.97 -5.63 4.49
C PRO A 435 24.62 -6.25 5.73
N GLU A 436 25.49 -7.24 5.52
CA GLU A 436 26.29 -7.78 6.62
C GLU A 436 27.22 -6.68 7.15
N LEU A 437 27.23 -6.50 8.47
CA LEU A 437 28.07 -5.53 9.16
C LEU A 437 29.02 -6.29 10.08
N LYS A 438 30.32 -6.09 9.92
CA LYS A 438 31.34 -6.58 10.83
C LYS A 438 31.82 -5.45 11.73
N TRP A 439 32.11 -5.75 12.99
CA TRP A 439 32.67 -4.78 13.91
C TRP A 439 33.79 -5.35 14.78
N ALA A 440 34.76 -4.50 15.12
CA ALA A 440 35.78 -4.75 16.12
C ALA A 440 36.04 -3.46 16.91
N GLN A 441 36.72 -3.55 18.05
CA GLN A 441 37.04 -2.37 18.85
C GLN A 441 38.46 -2.38 19.38
N ARG A 442 38.87 -1.20 19.85
CA ARG A 442 40.05 -0.90 20.67
C ARG A 442 39.60 -0.03 21.84
N GLU A 443 40.49 0.33 22.74
CA GLU A 443 40.20 1.24 23.85
C GLU A 443 39.72 2.62 23.36
N ASP A 444 40.28 3.11 22.26
CA ASP A 444 40.04 4.46 21.71
C ASP A 444 39.00 4.52 20.58
N LYS A 445 38.81 3.43 19.82
CA LYS A 445 37.96 3.44 18.60
C LYS A 445 37.17 2.16 18.37
N VAL A 446 36.21 2.25 17.45
CA VAL A 446 35.40 1.14 16.94
C VAL A 446 35.50 1.09 15.43
N TYR A 447 35.80 -0.10 14.91
CA TYR A 447 35.81 -0.38 13.49
C TYR A 447 34.45 -0.94 13.07
N ILE A 448 33.84 -0.36 12.04
CA ILE A 448 32.58 -0.82 11.46
C ILE A 448 32.79 -1.03 9.96
N THR A 449 32.62 -2.26 9.50
CA THR A 449 32.73 -2.64 8.09
C THR A 449 31.37 -3.07 7.56
N VAL A 450 30.79 -2.31 6.65
CA VAL A 450 29.55 -2.66 5.94
C VAL A 450 29.91 -3.39 4.64
N LEU A 451 29.54 -4.66 4.54
CA LEU A 451 29.78 -5.50 3.37
C LEU A 451 28.63 -5.34 2.38
N LEU A 452 28.80 -4.44 1.41
CA LEU A 452 27.84 -4.21 0.34
C LEU A 452 28.57 -3.96 -1.00
N PRO A 453 28.79 -5.02 -1.80
CA PRO A 453 29.39 -4.88 -3.12
C PRO A 453 28.51 -4.09 -4.08
N ASP A 454 29.14 -3.30 -4.96
CA ASP A 454 28.49 -2.50 -5.99
C ASP A 454 27.50 -1.46 -5.44
N ALA A 455 27.78 -0.92 -4.25
CA ALA A 455 26.98 0.12 -3.62
C ALA A 455 27.01 1.42 -4.44
N LYS A 456 25.82 1.93 -4.77
CA LYS A 456 25.56 3.21 -5.42
C LYS A 456 24.88 4.15 -4.43
N ASP A 457 25.20 5.43 -4.53
CA ASP A 457 24.63 6.49 -3.69
C ASP A 457 24.78 6.23 -2.17
N ALA A 458 25.91 5.64 -1.77
CA ALA A 458 26.18 5.33 -0.37
C ALA A 458 26.27 6.61 0.47
N LYS A 459 25.43 6.70 1.50
CA LYS A 459 25.41 7.76 2.50
C LYS A 459 25.64 7.13 3.86
N VAL A 460 26.61 7.66 4.58
CA VAL A 460 26.90 7.32 5.97
C VAL A 460 26.74 8.60 6.78
N ASN A 461 25.99 8.54 7.87
CA ASN A 461 25.89 9.63 8.83
C ASN A 461 26.19 9.10 10.23
N LEU A 462 26.98 9.85 10.98
CA LEU A 462 27.36 9.56 12.36
C LEU A 462 27.05 10.78 13.21
N GLU A 463 26.25 10.60 14.25
CA GLU A 463 25.88 11.64 15.19
C GLU A 463 26.68 11.49 16.50
N ALA A 464 26.96 12.61 17.17
CA ALA A 464 27.81 12.64 18.35
C ALA A 464 27.24 11.86 19.56
N ASP A 465 25.94 11.58 19.57
CA ASP A 465 25.26 10.78 20.57
C ASP A 465 25.39 9.26 20.35
N GLY A 466 26.11 8.85 19.31
CA GLY A 466 26.37 7.46 18.94
C GLY A 466 25.38 6.89 17.92
N VAL A 467 24.58 7.71 17.24
CA VAL A 467 23.68 7.21 16.18
C VAL A 467 24.45 7.07 14.85
N PHE A 468 24.61 5.84 14.40
CA PHE A 468 25.19 5.50 13.10
C PHE A 468 24.08 5.12 12.12
N THR A 469 24.05 5.78 10.96
CA THR A 469 23.12 5.44 9.88
C THR A 469 23.85 5.26 8.56
N PHE A 470 23.42 4.27 7.80
CA PHE A 470 23.92 3.96 6.47
C PHE A 470 22.75 3.73 5.53
N SER A 471 22.84 4.25 4.29
CA SER A 471 21.90 3.96 3.22
C SER A 471 22.64 3.85 1.88
N ALA A 472 22.36 2.83 1.07
CA ALA A 472 22.88 2.71 -0.29
C ALA A 472 21.95 1.87 -1.16
N THR A 473 22.12 1.92 -2.48
CA THR A 473 21.46 0.97 -3.40
C THR A 473 22.48 0.01 -4.00
N ALA A 474 22.14 -1.27 -4.23
CA ALA A 474 23.09 -2.24 -4.79
C ALA A 474 22.42 -3.34 -5.63
N GLY A 475 23.19 -3.96 -6.53
CA GLY A 475 22.76 -5.02 -7.44
C GLY A 475 22.09 -4.53 -8.73
N GLY A 476 21.81 -5.47 -9.65
CA GLY A 476 21.24 -5.17 -10.97
C GLY A 476 19.85 -4.51 -10.95
N GLU A 477 19.09 -4.71 -9.87
CA GLU A 477 17.76 -4.14 -9.64
C GLU A 477 17.76 -2.90 -8.72
N ASN A 478 18.94 -2.37 -8.34
CA ASN A 478 19.10 -1.22 -7.44
C ASN A 478 18.31 -1.33 -6.11
N HIS A 479 18.43 -2.46 -5.42
CA HIS A 479 17.79 -2.68 -4.13
C HIS A 479 18.29 -1.69 -3.07
N LEU A 480 17.39 -1.14 -2.25
CA LEU A 480 17.74 -0.25 -1.14
C LEU A 480 18.20 -1.05 0.09
N TYR A 481 19.37 -0.67 0.61
CA TYR A 481 19.97 -1.18 1.83
C TYR A 481 20.09 -0.07 2.87
N GLU A 482 19.66 -0.33 4.10
CA GLU A 482 19.76 0.65 5.19
C GLU A 482 20.15 -0.02 6.51
N ILE A 483 20.97 0.67 7.29
CA ILE A 483 21.34 0.30 8.65
C ILE A 483 21.13 1.52 9.54
N LYS A 484 20.54 1.30 10.72
CA LYS A 484 20.60 2.25 11.83
C LYS A 484 21.05 1.50 13.08
N LEU A 485 22.16 1.94 13.67
CA LEU A 485 22.71 1.43 14.92
C LEU A 485 22.79 2.54 15.95
N ASP A 486 22.33 2.27 17.16
CA ASP A 486 22.59 3.11 18.32
C ASP A 486 23.79 2.51 19.06
N LEU A 487 24.97 3.13 18.87
CA LEU A 487 26.23 2.67 19.44
C LEU A 487 26.19 2.77 20.98
N PHE A 488 27.05 1.98 21.63
CA PHE A 488 27.08 1.84 23.09
C PHE A 488 27.16 3.20 23.80
N ASP A 489 28.09 4.05 23.37
CA ASP A 489 28.27 5.39 23.91
C ASP A 489 28.50 6.46 22.83
N LYS A 490 28.67 7.71 23.26
CA LYS A 490 28.97 8.87 22.44
C LYS A 490 30.29 8.71 21.68
N VAL A 491 30.38 9.39 20.55
CA VAL A 491 31.49 9.29 19.60
C VAL A 491 31.96 10.67 19.17
N ASN A 492 33.23 10.78 18.79
CA ASN A 492 33.77 11.99 18.20
C ASN A 492 33.60 11.95 16.67
N VAL A 493 32.61 12.67 16.16
CA VAL A 493 32.29 12.71 14.72
C VAL A 493 33.42 13.35 13.91
N GLU A 494 34.13 14.34 14.46
CA GLU A 494 35.17 15.08 13.75
C GLU A 494 36.45 14.25 13.56
N GLU A 495 36.77 13.37 14.51
CA GLU A 495 37.94 12.49 14.45
C GLU A 495 37.65 11.14 13.77
N SER A 496 36.37 10.80 13.60
CA SER A 496 35.95 9.58 12.92
C SER A 496 36.19 9.64 11.40
N LYS A 497 36.66 8.55 10.81
CA LYS A 497 36.97 8.45 9.37
C LYS A 497 36.02 7.48 8.68
N ILE A 498 35.39 7.91 7.59
CA ILE A 498 34.50 7.08 6.77
C ILE A 498 35.10 6.93 5.38
N HIS A 499 35.24 5.70 4.92
CA HIS A 499 35.74 5.36 3.60
C HIS A 499 34.72 4.50 2.85
N VAL A 500 34.22 5.01 1.73
CA VAL A 500 33.26 4.32 0.87
C VAL A 500 34.04 3.65 -0.27
N GLY A 501 34.22 2.33 -0.19
CA GLY A 501 34.85 1.52 -1.22
C GLY A 501 33.83 0.89 -2.20
N THR A 502 34.32 0.24 -3.23
CA THR A 502 33.49 -0.44 -4.26
C THR A 502 32.87 -1.75 -3.79
N ARG A 503 33.53 -2.43 -2.84
CA ARG A 503 33.10 -3.73 -2.30
C ARG A 503 32.53 -3.66 -0.88
N SER A 504 32.94 -2.65 -0.12
CA SER A 504 32.56 -2.47 1.28
C SER A 504 32.75 -1.00 1.70
N ILE A 505 32.05 -0.61 2.75
CA ILE A 505 32.15 0.70 3.38
C ILE A 505 32.80 0.51 4.74
N PHE A 506 33.91 1.19 4.98
CA PHE A 506 34.69 1.07 6.20
C PHE A 506 34.63 2.34 7.02
N CYS A 507 34.29 2.23 8.29
CA CYS A 507 34.19 3.35 9.22
C CYS A 507 35.10 3.09 10.43
N ILE A 508 35.97 4.06 10.73
CA ILE A 508 36.73 4.14 11.97
C ILE A 508 36.04 5.18 12.82
N VAL A 509 35.38 4.74 13.88
CA VAL A 509 34.58 5.59 14.77
C VAL A 509 35.37 5.84 16.04
N GLU A 510 35.76 7.09 16.28
CA GLU A 510 36.50 7.49 17.47
C GLU A 510 35.54 7.61 18.67
N LYS A 511 35.88 6.98 19.80
CA LYS A 511 35.06 7.03 21.01
C LYS A 511 35.23 8.39 21.67
N ALA A 512 34.14 8.99 22.17
CA ALA A 512 34.23 10.26 22.88
C ALA A 512 34.95 10.12 24.25
N GLU A 513 34.79 8.96 24.89
CA GLU A 513 35.50 8.58 26.11
C GLU A 513 36.22 7.25 25.85
N LYS A 514 37.53 7.21 26.17
CA LYS A 514 38.33 6.01 26.05
C LYS A 514 37.83 4.95 27.04
N GLY A 515 37.67 3.73 26.57
CA GLY A 515 37.23 2.61 27.38
C GLY A 515 36.67 1.45 26.57
N TRP A 516 36.75 0.26 27.15
CA TRP A 516 36.25 -0.95 26.53
C TRP A 516 34.71 -1.01 26.53
N TRP A 517 34.09 -1.23 25.37
CA TRP A 517 32.63 -1.37 25.31
C TRP A 517 32.26 -2.84 25.51
N SER A 518 31.36 -3.11 26.46
CA SER A 518 30.87 -4.49 26.71
C SER A 518 30.12 -5.11 25.52
N LYS A 519 29.67 -4.29 24.57
CA LYS A 519 28.99 -4.65 23.32
C LYS A 519 28.96 -3.44 22.38
N LEU A 520 28.69 -3.66 21.09
CA LEU A 520 28.59 -2.57 20.11
C LEU A 520 27.41 -1.62 20.35
N LEU A 521 26.26 -2.16 20.77
CA LEU A 521 24.98 -1.42 20.79
C LEU A 521 24.50 -1.13 22.21
N ARG A 522 23.88 0.03 22.42
CA ARG A 522 23.25 0.36 23.71
C ARG A 522 21.92 -0.36 23.92
N GLY A 523 21.54 -0.55 25.19
CA GLY A 523 20.28 -1.21 25.59
C GLY A 523 20.40 -2.73 25.77
N SER A 524 19.37 -3.40 26.28
CA SER A 524 19.38 -4.84 26.62
C SER A 524 19.00 -5.78 25.46
N ASP A 525 18.86 -5.25 24.26
CA ASP A 525 18.37 -6.02 23.11
C ASP A 525 19.44 -6.97 22.55
N LYS A 526 18.99 -8.10 21.98
CA LYS A 526 19.88 -9.05 21.30
C LYS A 526 20.49 -8.39 20.07
N THR A 527 21.80 -8.56 19.89
CA THR A 527 22.53 -8.09 18.71
C THR A 527 21.84 -8.57 17.42
N PRO A 528 21.57 -7.68 16.44
CA PRO A 528 20.95 -8.07 15.18
C PRO A 528 21.78 -9.14 14.44
N HIS A 529 21.10 -10.07 13.76
CA HIS A 529 21.75 -11.22 13.12
C HIS A 529 22.75 -10.85 12.00
N TYR A 530 22.57 -9.68 11.39
CA TYR A 530 23.44 -9.13 10.36
C TYR A 530 24.68 -8.41 10.92
N VAL A 531 24.82 -8.27 12.24
CA VAL A 531 26.00 -7.72 12.91
C VAL A 531 26.87 -8.87 13.41
N LYS A 532 28.13 -8.92 12.96
CA LYS A 532 29.13 -9.95 13.26
C LYS A 532 30.39 -9.34 13.85
N VAL A 533 31.11 -10.11 14.66
CA VAL A 533 32.44 -9.70 15.12
C VAL A 533 33.43 -9.85 13.97
N ASP A 534 34.27 -8.85 13.76
CA ASP A 534 35.37 -8.84 12.80
C ASP A 534 36.60 -9.47 13.45
N TRP A 535 36.70 -10.80 13.43
CA TRP A 535 37.79 -11.53 14.07
C TRP A 535 39.17 -11.22 13.48
N ASP A 536 39.23 -10.80 12.21
CA ASP A 536 40.48 -10.41 11.56
C ASP A 536 41.05 -9.10 12.14
N LYS A 537 40.20 -8.28 12.78
CA LYS A 537 40.55 -6.99 13.39
C LYS A 537 40.35 -6.97 14.91
N TRP A 538 39.79 -8.02 15.49
CA TRP A 538 39.53 -8.10 16.92
C TRP A 538 40.85 -8.24 17.69
N VAL A 539 41.00 -7.44 18.75
CA VAL A 539 42.08 -7.57 19.74
C VAL A 539 41.36 -7.64 21.08
N ASP A 540 41.83 -8.48 22.00
CA ASP A 540 41.23 -8.59 23.32
C ASP A 540 41.70 -7.45 24.22
N GLU A 541 40.92 -7.11 25.25
CA GLU A 541 41.17 -6.00 26.19
C GLU A 541 42.57 -6.07 26.81
N ASP A 542 43.10 -7.28 27.03
CA ASP A 542 44.41 -7.52 27.66
C ASP A 542 45.61 -7.37 26.68
N ASP A 543 45.36 -7.35 25.37
CA ASP A 543 46.39 -7.34 24.31
C ASP A 543 46.44 -6.02 23.51
N ASP A 544 45.67 -4.99 23.91
CA ASP A 544 45.53 -3.68 23.23
C ASP A 544 46.79 -2.77 23.31
N GLY A 545 47.96 -3.34 23.56
CA GLY A 545 49.23 -2.65 23.81
C GLY A 545 50.40 -2.98 22.88
N THR A 546 50.23 -3.87 21.89
CA THR A 546 51.31 -4.19 20.92
C THR A 546 51.36 -3.16 19.78
N PRO A 547 52.52 -2.54 19.49
CA PRO A 547 52.61 -1.51 18.44
C PRO A 547 52.52 -2.10 17.03
N GLU A 548 51.69 -1.49 16.17
CA GLU A 548 51.61 -1.80 14.74
C GLU A 548 52.86 -1.35 13.96
N VAL A 549 53.19 -2.11 12.91
CA VAL A 549 54.00 -1.60 11.79
C VAL A 549 53.21 -0.48 11.13
N ASN A 550 53.82 0.71 11.11
CA ASN A 550 53.19 1.97 10.72
C ASN A 550 52.63 1.94 9.27
N THR A 551 51.33 1.66 9.12
CA THR A 551 50.59 1.69 7.84
C THR A 551 49.98 3.04 7.50
N ASP A 552 50.21 4.08 8.31
CA ASP A 552 49.64 5.42 8.12
C ASP A 552 50.09 6.11 6.81
N ASN A 553 51.03 5.51 6.06
CA ASN A 553 51.58 6.06 4.83
C ASN A 553 51.58 5.10 3.63
N MET A 554 50.83 4.00 3.67
CA MET A 554 50.63 3.18 2.47
C MET A 554 49.31 3.55 1.78
N ASP A 555 49.41 3.83 0.48
CA ASP A 555 48.32 4.24 -0.40
C ASP A 555 47.26 3.12 -0.49
N PHE A 556 46.27 3.16 0.40
CA PHE A 556 45.26 2.11 0.62
C PHE A 556 44.39 1.79 -0.61
N ALA A 557 44.34 2.69 -1.59
CA ALA A 557 43.68 2.45 -2.87
C ALA A 557 44.36 1.30 -3.66
N LYS A 558 45.65 1.04 -3.44
CA LYS A 558 46.39 -0.05 -4.10
C LYS A 558 46.31 -1.39 -3.39
N LEU A 559 45.97 -1.41 -2.11
CA LEU A 559 45.84 -2.65 -1.33
C LEU A 559 44.50 -3.36 -1.63
N ALA A 560 43.43 -2.58 -1.83
CA ALA A 560 42.11 -3.10 -2.19
C ALA A 560 42.06 -3.78 -3.57
N ASP A 561 42.99 -3.46 -4.47
CA ASP A 561 43.11 -4.07 -5.80
C ASP A 561 44.00 -5.33 -5.84
N MET A 562 44.67 -5.70 -4.73
CA MET A 562 45.64 -6.81 -4.68
C MET A 562 45.13 -8.10 -4.02
N GLU A 563 43.91 -8.13 -3.47
CA GLU A 563 43.30 -9.32 -2.82
C GLU A 563 42.82 -10.40 -3.81
N GLY A 564 43.39 -10.44 -5.03
CA GLY A 564 43.02 -11.36 -6.12
C GLY A 564 44.12 -12.33 -6.56
N MET A 565 45.25 -12.44 -5.85
CA MET A 565 46.35 -13.33 -6.28
C MET A 565 46.31 -14.70 -5.58
N ASP A 566 46.13 -15.75 -6.37
CA ASP A 566 46.20 -17.16 -6.02
C ASP A 566 47.62 -17.57 -5.57
N PHE A 567 47.76 -17.92 -4.29
CA PHE A 567 49.02 -18.26 -3.64
C PHE A 567 49.46 -19.73 -3.82
N SER A 568 48.80 -20.49 -4.69
CA SER A 568 49.19 -21.89 -5.01
C SER A 568 50.45 -22.04 -5.89
N LYS A 569 51.12 -20.93 -6.27
CA LYS A 569 52.24 -20.94 -7.23
C LYS A 569 53.63 -20.53 -6.71
N LEU A 570 53.84 -20.36 -5.41
CA LEU A 570 55.19 -20.19 -4.85
C LEU A 570 55.59 -21.46 -4.08
N GLY A 571 56.32 -22.35 -4.74
CA GLY A 571 56.81 -23.59 -4.14
C GLY A 571 58.11 -23.46 -3.34
N GLY A 572 58.31 -24.41 -2.42
CA GLY A 572 59.64 -24.93 -2.06
C GLY A 572 59.95 -25.07 -0.57
N VAL A 573 60.17 -26.32 -0.14
CA VAL A 573 60.83 -26.82 1.11
C VAL A 573 59.93 -26.93 2.34
N GLY A 574 59.76 -28.05 3.05
CA GLY A 574 60.17 -29.46 2.91
C GLY A 574 59.40 -30.25 4.00
N ASP A 575 58.77 -31.37 3.62
CA ASP A 575 59.06 -32.73 4.11
C ASP A 575 59.21 -32.91 5.64
N MET A 576 58.25 -33.62 6.26
CA MET A 576 58.44 -34.79 7.13
C MET A 576 57.10 -35.24 7.73
N GLY A 577 56.75 -36.52 7.56
CA GLY A 577 55.80 -37.21 8.44
C GLY A 577 54.74 -38.04 7.72
N GLN A 578 55.12 -39.25 7.33
CA GLN A 578 54.31 -40.34 6.79
C GLN A 578 53.60 -41.12 7.92
N ASP A 579 52.73 -42.06 7.53
CA ASP A 579 52.04 -43.12 8.31
C ASP A 579 50.58 -42.77 8.64
N ASP A 580 49.54 -43.57 8.39
CA ASP A 580 49.29 -44.89 7.79
C ASP A 580 47.76 -44.92 7.54
N ALA A 581 47.26 -45.29 6.36
CA ALA A 581 46.83 -46.63 5.95
C ALA A 581 45.38 -47.01 6.35
N ASP A 582 44.66 -47.51 5.34
CA ASP A 582 43.61 -48.54 5.37
C ASP A 582 42.21 -48.16 5.90
N ASP A 583 41.09 -48.62 5.35
CA ASP A 583 40.72 -49.29 4.09
C ASP A 583 39.18 -49.48 4.13
N ASN A 584 38.62 -49.84 2.98
CA ASN A 584 37.41 -50.66 2.76
C ASN A 584 36.02 -50.03 2.54
N ASP A 585 35.67 -50.05 1.26
CA ASP A 585 34.65 -50.91 0.61
C ASP A 585 33.16 -50.54 0.73
N ASP A 586 32.65 -50.05 -0.42
CA ASP A 586 31.69 -50.73 -1.31
C ASP A 586 30.60 -51.60 -0.68
N GLU A 587 29.34 -51.32 -1.04
CA GLU A 587 28.59 -52.19 -1.97
C GLU A 587 27.21 -51.60 -2.33
N GLU A 588 26.91 -51.62 -3.62
CA GLU A 588 25.59 -51.47 -4.23
C GLU A 588 24.67 -52.69 -3.91
N VAL A 589 23.37 -52.55 -4.20
CA VAL A 589 22.60 -53.40 -5.15
C VAL A 589 21.12 -53.62 -4.74
N ALA A 590 20.25 -53.29 -5.71
CA ALA A 590 18.96 -53.88 -6.11
C ALA A 590 17.62 -53.60 -5.38
N GLU A 591 16.68 -53.09 -6.20
CA GLU A 591 15.23 -53.36 -6.15
C GLU A 591 14.91 -54.83 -6.49
N PRO A 592 13.68 -55.32 -6.18
CA PRO A 592 12.69 -55.40 -7.26
C PRO A 592 11.20 -55.28 -6.83
N GLY A 593 10.31 -55.03 -7.80
CA GLY A 593 9.05 -55.79 -7.91
C GLY A 593 7.72 -55.00 -7.91
N GLU A 594 7.06 -55.02 -9.07
CA GLU A 594 5.69 -54.54 -9.37
C GLU A 594 4.58 -55.29 -8.60
N GLU A 595 3.45 -54.61 -8.32
CA GLU A 595 2.12 -55.21 -8.53
C GLU A 595 1.02 -54.14 -8.68
N ALA A 596 0.16 -54.34 -9.69
CA ALA A 596 -0.91 -53.45 -10.11
C ALA A 596 -2.25 -53.80 -9.45
N THR A 597 -3.06 -52.79 -9.11
CA THR A 597 -4.50 -52.98 -8.88
C THR A 597 -5.34 -51.85 -9.49
N LYS A 598 -6.41 -52.27 -10.18
CA LYS A 598 -7.47 -51.50 -10.85
C LYS A 598 -8.44 -50.84 -9.86
N ALA A 599 -8.96 -49.66 -10.21
CA ALA A 599 -10.30 -49.15 -9.84
C ALA A 599 -10.69 -48.07 -10.87
N GLU A 600 -11.64 -48.33 -11.78
CA GLU A 600 -13.07 -47.95 -11.71
C GLU A 600 -13.34 -46.43 -11.76
N GLU A 601 -13.74 -45.95 -12.95
CA GLU A 601 -14.42 -44.67 -13.17
C GLU A 601 -15.92 -44.80 -12.86
N PRO A 602 -16.56 -43.67 -12.50
CA PRO A 602 -17.88 -43.40 -13.02
C PRO A 602 -17.94 -42.05 -13.76
N SER A 603 -18.52 -42.14 -14.95
CA SER A 603 -19.00 -41.07 -15.82
C SER A 603 -20.04 -40.16 -15.14
N VAL A 604 -19.96 -38.84 -15.34
CA VAL A 604 -21.14 -37.94 -15.28
C VAL A 604 -21.11 -36.92 -16.42
N SER A 605 -22.29 -36.79 -16.99
CA SER A 605 -22.81 -36.07 -18.15
C SER A 605 -22.43 -34.60 -18.35
N LYS A 606 -22.21 -34.26 -19.63
CA LYS A 606 -22.38 -32.93 -20.23
C LYS A 606 -23.87 -32.59 -20.36
N THR A 607 -24.23 -31.34 -20.10
CA THR A 607 -25.41 -30.70 -20.67
C THR A 607 -25.09 -29.24 -20.98
N ASP A 608 -25.10 -28.93 -22.27
CA ASP A 608 -25.13 -27.61 -22.86
C ASP A 608 -26.53 -26.99 -22.68
N VAL A 609 -26.63 -25.69 -22.36
CA VAL A 609 -27.73 -24.82 -22.81
C VAL A 609 -27.21 -23.39 -23.06
N ALA A 610 -27.59 -22.87 -24.22
CA ALA A 610 -27.20 -21.61 -24.87
C ALA A 610 -27.96 -20.36 -24.34
N PRO A 611 -27.64 -19.13 -24.81
CA PRO A 611 -28.08 -17.86 -24.22
C PRO A 611 -29.37 -17.28 -24.85
N SER A 612 -30.02 -16.34 -24.16
CA SER A 612 -31.12 -15.51 -24.68
C SER A 612 -30.95 -14.09 -24.11
N THR A 613 -30.68 -13.11 -25.01
CA THR A 613 -31.54 -11.95 -25.37
C THR A 613 -31.62 -10.84 -24.34
#